data_AF-A0A0K8VSL5-F1
#
_entry.id   AF-A0A0K8VSL5-F1
#
_cell.length_a   1.000
_cell.length_b   1.000
_cell.length_c   1.000
_cell.angle_alpha   90.00
_cell.angle_beta   90.00
_cell.angle_gamma   90.00
#
_symmetry.space_group_name_H-M   'P 1'
#
loop_
_entity.id
_entity.type
_entity.pdbx_description
1 polymer ?
#
loop_
_entity_poly.entity_id
_entity_poly.type
_entity_poly.pdbx_seq_one_letter_code
_entity_poly.pdbx_strand_id
1 'polypeptide(L)'
;MAVLPQNYPAESLESEQLTVLQNLLLEEVFRGADYVASFLGVGFRGGMLQVDCMDELSANWLREFAPKLGGWIGPVLCAKRAEDLPVMHRMTMFLLRSDDKPYDFAL
;
A
#
# COMPACT_ATOMS: atom_id res chain seq x y z
N MET A 1 -3.74 7.41 1.98
CA MET A 1 -2.94 6.68 2.98
C MET A 1 -2.19 5.54 2.31
N ALA A 2 -1.13 5.03 2.92
CA ALA A 2 -0.47 3.81 2.49
C ALA A 2 -0.26 2.87 3.69
N VAL A 3 -0.55 1.58 3.49
CA VAL A 3 -0.21 0.49 4.43
C VAL A 3 1.02 -0.23 3.91
N LEU A 4 2.04 -0.31 4.76
CA LEU A 4 3.38 -0.79 4.40
C LEU A 4 4.08 -1.45 5.60
N PRO A 5 5.14 -2.25 5.36
CA PRO A 5 6.02 -2.74 6.42
C PRO A 5 6.61 -1.57 7.21
N GLN A 6 6.77 -1.74 8.52
CA GLN A 6 7.35 -0.71 9.38
C GLN A 6 8.77 -0.30 8.95
N ASN A 7 9.53 -1.26 8.41
CA ASN A 7 10.89 -1.07 7.90
C ASN A 7 10.96 -0.66 6.41
N TYR A 8 9.85 -0.26 5.80
CA TYR A 8 9.86 0.27 4.45
C TYR A 8 10.78 1.50 4.34
N PRO A 9 11.68 1.56 3.35
CA PRO A 9 11.68 0.74 2.13
C PRO A 9 12.66 -0.44 2.12
N ALA A 10 13.36 -0.72 3.22
CA ALA A 10 14.28 -1.85 3.30
C ALA A 10 13.53 -3.19 3.17
N GLU A 11 12.26 -3.21 3.55
CA GLU A 11 11.33 -4.32 3.35
C GLU A 11 10.09 -3.85 2.58
N SER A 12 9.61 -4.67 1.65
CA SER A 12 8.45 -4.39 0.80
C SER A 12 7.54 -5.61 0.70
N LEU A 13 6.25 -5.40 0.49
CA LEU A 13 5.29 -6.49 0.32
C LEU A 13 5.30 -7.02 -1.12
N GLU A 14 5.30 -8.34 -1.24
CA GLU A 14 5.12 -9.04 -2.51
C GLU A 14 3.66 -8.97 -2.99
N SER A 15 3.42 -9.27 -4.28
CA SER A 15 2.07 -9.20 -4.87
C SER A 15 1.05 -10.09 -4.15
N GLU A 16 1.47 -11.28 -3.73
CA GLU A 16 0.61 -12.21 -2.97
C GLU A 16 0.26 -11.65 -1.59
N GLN A 17 1.26 -11.07 -0.91
CA GLN A 17 1.08 -10.43 0.39
C GLN A 17 0.16 -9.21 0.30
N LEU A 18 0.28 -8.39 -0.75
CA LEU A 18 -0.61 -7.25 -1.00
C LEU A 18 -2.06 -7.70 -1.21
N THR A 19 -2.28 -8.82 -1.90
CA THR A 19 -3.61 -9.39 -2.13
C THR A 19 -4.23 -9.88 -0.81
N VAL A 20 -3.45 -10.59 0.01
CA VAL A 20 -3.90 -11.05 1.34
C VAL A 20 -4.22 -9.85 2.24
N LEU A 21 -3.34 -8.85 2.26
CA LEU A 21 -3.54 -7.62 3.03
C LEU A 21 -4.83 -6.90 2.64
N GLN A 22 -5.08 -6.75 1.33
CA GLN A 22 -6.30 -6.14 0.83
C GLN A 22 -7.55 -6.91 1.30
N ASN A 23 -7.54 -8.24 1.19
CA ASN A 23 -8.69 -9.05 1.57
C ASN A 23 -8.99 -8.95 3.08
N LEU A 24 -7.97 -9.09 3.92
CA LEU A 24 -8.12 -8.98 5.38
C LEU A 24 -8.63 -7.59 5.80
N LEU A 25 -8.13 -6.54 5.14
CA LEU A 25 -8.55 -5.17 5.40
C LEU A 25 -10.02 -4.93 5.01
N LEU A 26 -10.44 -5.45 3.85
CA LEU A 26 -11.85 -5.38 3.43
C LEU A 26 -12.75 -6.19 4.35
N GLU A 27 -12.35 -7.41 4.72
CA GLU A 27 -13.10 -8.24 5.66
C GLU A 27 -13.34 -7.52 6.99
N GLU A 28 -12.34 -6.80 7.52
CA GLU A 28 -12.55 -6.04 8.75
C GLU A 28 -13.51 -4.87 8.57
N VAL A 29 -13.39 -4.12 7.47
CA VAL A 29 -14.33 -3.03 7.16
C VAL A 29 -15.76 -3.55 7.12
N PHE A 30 -15.98 -4.73 6.54
CA PHE A 30 -17.31 -5.37 6.48
C PHE A 30 -17.74 -6.04 7.78
N ARG A 31 -16.80 -6.40 8.67
CA ARG A 31 -17.11 -7.01 9.98
C ARG A 31 -17.81 -6.04 10.92
N GLY A 32 -17.63 -4.73 10.71
CA GLY A 32 -18.44 -3.68 11.32
C GLY A 32 -18.28 -3.57 12.83
N ALA A 33 -17.31 -2.77 13.27
CA ALA A 33 -17.35 -2.16 14.60
C ALA A 33 -17.96 -0.74 14.51
N ASP A 34 -18.23 -0.11 15.66
CA ASP A 34 -19.00 1.14 15.85
C ASP A 34 -18.71 2.32 14.88
N TYR A 35 -17.58 2.29 14.16
CA TYR A 35 -17.28 3.15 13.03
C TYR A 35 -16.77 2.33 11.84
N VAL A 36 -17.49 2.42 10.70
CA VAL A 36 -17.07 1.80 9.43
C VAL A 36 -16.19 2.79 8.68
N ALA A 37 -14.90 2.49 8.55
CA ALA A 37 -14.01 3.29 7.71
C ALA A 37 -14.48 3.27 6.26
N SER A 38 -14.43 4.43 5.59
CA SER A 38 -14.86 4.59 4.21
C SER A 38 -13.67 4.85 3.30
N PHE A 39 -13.53 4.03 2.27
CA PHE A 39 -12.46 4.10 1.30
C PHE A 39 -13.03 4.38 -0.10
N LEU A 40 -12.44 5.35 -0.81
CA LEU A 40 -12.75 5.68 -2.19
C LEU A 40 -12.08 4.71 -3.18
N GLY A 41 -10.96 4.10 -2.77
CA GLY A 41 -10.20 3.20 -3.60
C GLY A 41 -9.06 2.52 -2.84
N VAL A 42 -8.61 1.38 -3.38
CA VAL A 42 -7.45 0.63 -2.89
C VAL A 42 -6.62 0.24 -4.11
N GLY A 43 -5.30 0.43 -4.03
CA GLY A 43 -4.39 0.14 -5.13
C GLY A 43 -3.03 -0.36 -4.66
N PHE A 44 -2.38 -1.16 -5.50
CA PHE A 44 -1.02 -1.64 -5.24
C PHE A 44 -0.01 -0.66 -5.81
N ARG A 45 0.95 -0.24 -4.99
CA ARG A 45 2.00 0.68 -5.44
C ARG A 45 3.29 0.34 -4.74
N GLY A 46 4.34 -0.02 -5.48
CA GLY A 46 5.69 -0.04 -4.93
C GLY A 46 5.92 -0.92 -3.70
N GLY A 47 5.21 -2.05 -3.60
CA GLY A 47 5.29 -2.96 -2.45
C GLY A 47 4.56 -2.46 -1.20
N MET A 48 3.63 -1.51 -1.36
CA MET A 48 2.69 -1.04 -0.34
C MET A 48 1.27 -1.01 -0.90
N LEU A 49 0.30 -1.03 0.00
CA LEU A 49 -1.12 -0.89 -0.32
C LEU A 49 -1.52 0.57 -0.17
N GLN A 50 -1.78 1.27 -1.26
CA GLN A 50 -2.38 2.59 -1.23
C GLN A 50 -3.88 2.47 -0.93
N VAL A 51 -4.36 3.24 0.03
CA VAL A 51 -5.76 3.32 0.42
C VAL A 51 -6.19 4.78 0.37
N ASP A 52 -7.14 5.09 -0.48
CA ASP A 52 -7.69 6.43 -0.63
C ASP A 52 -8.85 6.57 0.38
N CYS A 53 -8.54 7.09 1.56
CA CYS A 53 -9.53 7.30 2.63
C CYS A 53 -10.46 8.46 2.29
N MET A 54 -11.77 8.30 2.56
CA MET A 54 -12.78 9.34 2.30
C MET A 54 -12.64 10.54 3.24
N ASP A 55 -12.24 10.30 4.49
CA ASP A 55 -12.08 11.32 5.52
C ASP A 55 -10.90 11.02 6.47
N GLU A 56 -10.62 11.97 7.37
CA GLU A 56 -9.54 11.84 8.35
C GLU A 56 -9.83 10.76 9.40
N LEU A 57 -11.10 10.49 9.71
CA LEU A 57 -11.49 9.43 10.64
C LEU A 57 -11.13 8.05 10.07
N SER A 58 -11.37 7.81 8.79
CA SER A 58 -10.99 6.60 8.06
C SER A 58 -9.46 6.44 7.98
N ALA A 59 -8.73 7.55 7.83
CA ALA A 59 -7.27 7.54 7.87
C ALA A 59 -6.72 7.21 9.26
N ASN A 60 -7.31 7.76 10.32
CA ASN A 60 -6.93 7.46 11.70
C ASN A 60 -7.26 6.02 12.07
N TRP A 61 -8.45 5.55 11.70
CA TRP A 61 -8.85 4.14 11.84
C TRP A 61 -7.80 3.22 11.20
N LEU A 62 -7.39 3.52 9.97
CA LEU A 62 -6.41 2.69 9.26
C LEU A 62 -5.05 2.67 9.96
N ARG A 63 -4.62 3.79 10.54
CA ARG A 63 -3.36 3.89 11.30
C ARG A 63 -3.39 3.08 12.59
N GLU A 64 -4.51 3.05 13.28
CA GLU A 64 -4.66 2.28 14.52
C GLU A 64 -4.86 0.78 14.25
N PHE A 65 -5.52 0.46 13.14
CA PHE A 65 -5.92 -0.90 12.80
C PHE A 65 -4.84 -1.69 12.06
N ALA A 66 -4.11 -1.08 11.11
CA ALA A 66 -3.11 -1.79 10.31
C ALA A 66 -2.09 -2.61 11.13
N PRO A 67 -1.54 -2.12 12.26
CA PRO A 67 -0.61 -2.91 13.09
C PRO A 67 -1.28 -4.08 13.84
N LYS A 68 -2.61 -4.09 13.94
CA LYS A 68 -3.41 -5.06 14.71
C LYS A 68 -4.22 -6.00 13.80
N LEU A 69 -3.95 -6.00 12.50
CA LEU A 69 -4.69 -6.76 11.50
C LEU A 69 -4.65 -8.26 11.83
N GLY A 70 -5.80 -8.81 12.25
CA GLY A 70 -5.94 -10.23 12.56
C GLY A 70 -5.76 -11.09 11.32
N GLY A 71 -5.12 -12.26 11.47
CA GLY A 71 -4.88 -13.20 10.37
C GLY A 71 -3.73 -12.80 9.44
N TRP A 72 -3.09 -11.65 9.66
CA TRP A 72 -1.90 -11.25 8.91
C TRP A 72 -0.69 -12.10 9.28
N ILE A 73 -0.02 -12.66 8.27
CA ILE A 73 1.25 -13.39 8.41
C ILE A 73 2.27 -12.69 7.52
N GLY A 74 3.11 -11.85 8.14
CA GLY A 74 4.09 -11.04 7.42
C GLY A 74 4.77 -10.04 8.34
N PRO A 75 5.48 -9.05 7.77
CA PRO A 75 6.13 -8.01 8.57
C PRO A 75 5.12 -7.16 9.34
N VAL A 76 5.60 -6.51 10.40
CA VAL A 76 4.80 -5.56 11.17
C VAL A 76 4.37 -4.43 10.25
N LEU A 77 3.06 -4.20 10.14
CA LEU A 77 2.48 -3.20 9.27
C LEU A 77 2.30 -1.86 10.00
N CYS A 78 2.33 -0.78 9.24
CA CYS A 78 1.95 0.55 9.68
C CYS A 78 1.20 1.28 8.56
N ALA A 79 0.39 2.29 8.91
CA ALA A 79 -0.21 3.18 7.93
C ALA A 79 0.36 4.60 8.03
N LYS A 80 0.78 5.15 6.88
CA LYS A 80 1.40 6.48 6.76
C LYS A 80 0.65 7.36 5.76
N ARG A 81 0.71 8.69 5.96
CA ARG A 81 0.25 9.65 4.95
C ARG A 81 1.24 9.68 3.79
N ALA A 82 0.80 10.21 2.65
CA ALA A 82 1.66 10.31 1.48
C ALA A 82 2.89 11.18 1.76
N GLU A 83 2.72 12.25 2.57
CA GLU A 83 3.81 13.13 2.98
C GLU A 83 4.88 12.45 3.85
N ASP A 84 4.50 11.39 4.58
CA ASP A 84 5.39 10.65 5.50
C ASP A 84 6.13 9.49 4.82
N LEU A 85 5.82 9.22 3.54
CA LEU A 85 6.47 8.16 2.80
C LEU A 85 7.87 8.60 2.35
N PRO A 86 8.88 7.71 2.43
CA PRO A 86 10.19 8.01 1.88
C PRO A 86 10.04 8.31 0.38
N VAL A 87 10.73 9.36 -0.09
CA VAL A 87 10.74 9.69 -1.52
C VAL A 87 11.39 8.53 -2.27
N MET A 88 10.55 7.82 -3.02
CA MET A 88 10.96 6.71 -3.86
C MET A 88 11.31 7.23 -5.25
N HIS A 89 12.59 7.24 -5.60
CA HIS A 89 13.03 7.46 -6.98
C HIS A 89 12.76 6.19 -7.82
N ARG A 90 11.48 5.89 -8.08
CA ARG A 90 11.09 4.78 -8.97
C ARG A 90 10.58 5.34 -10.29
N MET A 91 11.39 5.19 -11.35
CA MET A 91 10.96 5.47 -12.72
C MET A 91 10.40 4.18 -13.32
N THR A 92 9.13 4.21 -13.72
CA THR A 92 8.55 3.17 -14.59
C THR A 92 8.50 3.75 -15.99
N MET A 93 9.32 3.24 -16.90
CA MET A 93 9.38 3.70 -18.28
C MET A 93 8.71 2.67 -19.20
N PHE A 94 7.63 3.07 -19.88
CA PHE A 94 7.01 2.27 -20.93
C PHE A 94 7.54 2.72 -22.29
N LEU A 95 8.40 1.90 -22.90
CA LEU A 95 9.07 2.21 -24.16
C LEU A 95 8.38 1.50 -25.31
N LEU A 96 7.28 2.09 -25.79
CA LEU A 96 6.58 1.60 -26.96
C LEU A 96 7.39 2.02 -28.21
N ARG A 97 8.00 1.03 -28.90
CA ARG A 97 8.85 1.12 -30.12
C ARG A 97 10.37 1.30 -29.90
N SER A 98 10.98 0.52 -29.01
CA SER A 98 12.44 0.49 -28.83
C SER A 98 13.16 -0.60 -29.64
N ASP A 99 12.59 -1.07 -30.76
CA ASP A 99 13.13 -2.22 -31.52
C ASP A 99 14.59 -2.03 -31.98
N ASP A 100 15.06 -0.79 -32.15
CA ASP A 100 16.40 -0.49 -32.70
C ASP A 100 17.32 0.33 -31.77
N LYS A 101 17.02 0.45 -30.47
CA LYS A 101 17.87 1.25 -29.57
C LYS A 101 18.69 0.37 -28.61
N PRO A 102 20.03 0.51 -28.57
CA PRO A 102 20.87 -0.27 -27.66
C PRO A 102 20.60 0.11 -26.21
N TYR A 103 20.65 -0.88 -25.32
CA TYR A 103 20.29 -0.82 -23.89
C TYR A 103 20.78 0.43 -23.13
N ASP A 104 21.88 1.06 -23.57
CA ASP A 104 22.47 2.27 -22.99
C ASP A 104 21.60 3.54 -23.08
N PHE A 105 20.47 3.55 -23.79
CA PHE A 105 19.64 4.76 -23.88
C PHE A 105 18.82 5.07 -22.62
N ALA A 106 18.71 4.10 -21.71
CA ALA A 106 17.85 4.17 -20.52
C ALA A 106 18.64 4.23 -19.19
N LEU A 107 19.97 4.42 -19.27
CA LEU A 107 20.87 4.62 -18.13
C LEU A 107 21.18 6.11 -17.90
#